data_AF-A0AA96IPZ6-F1
#
_entry.id   AF-A0AA96IPZ6-F1
#
_cell.length_a   1.000
_cell.length_b   1.000
_cell.length_c   1.000
_cell.angle_alpha   90.00
_cell.angle_beta   90.00
_cell.angle_gamma   90.00
#
_symmetry.space_group_name_H-M   'P 1'
#
loop_
_entity.id
_entity.type
_entity.pdbx_description
1 polymer ?
#
loop_
_entity_poly.entity_id
_entity_poly.type
_entity_poly.pdbx_seq_one_letter_code
_entity_poly.pdbx_strand_id
1 'polypeptide(L)'
;MESLGSRIKQLRQRVKLNKAALARKVGVSDVTISYWESGAIKQIGHERLVALADALECSLATLLEGDSAPPLLTLTHQGPLPWEQVQATMLTPPAHLPLKIDWKAPCVMTTPAAKTDFAPASPGDLLLLGPTHVFHKAGHYLVKRDDHFQLAHFAKTPSGEEIHAVVLAHWCPA
;
A
#
# COMPACT_ATOMS: atom_id res chain seq x y z
N MET A 1 10.34 -4.49 -23.49
CA MET A 1 9.08 -4.70 -22.75
C MET A 1 9.07 -6.11 -22.22
N GLU A 2 8.75 -6.27 -20.93
CA GLU A 2 8.58 -7.58 -20.32
C GLU A 2 7.31 -8.27 -20.88
N SER A 3 7.38 -9.57 -21.17
CA SER A 3 6.22 -10.35 -21.60
C SER A 3 5.50 -10.99 -20.41
N LEU A 4 4.22 -11.36 -20.58
CA LEU A 4 3.47 -12.12 -19.58
C LEU A 4 4.22 -13.40 -19.14
N GLY A 5 4.81 -14.12 -20.10
CA GLY A 5 5.57 -15.34 -19.82
C GLY A 5 6.80 -15.10 -18.96
N SER A 6 7.59 -14.08 -19.27
CA SER A 6 8.73 -13.70 -18.42
C SER A 6 8.29 -13.27 -17.02
N ARG A 7 7.12 -12.63 -16.89
CA ARG A 7 6.59 -12.21 -15.60
C ARG A 7 6.10 -13.36 -14.74
N ILE A 8 5.38 -14.31 -15.32
CA ILE A 8 5.00 -15.56 -14.65
C ILE A 8 6.24 -16.25 -14.06
N LYS A 9 7.32 -16.32 -14.85
CA LYS A 9 8.59 -16.91 -14.41
C LYS A 9 9.21 -16.15 -13.23
N GLN A 10 9.26 -14.83 -13.30
CA GLN A 10 9.81 -13.98 -12.23
C GLN A 10 9.01 -14.10 -10.94
N LEU A 11 7.67 -13.97 -11.01
CA LEU A 11 6.77 -14.11 -9.87
C LEU A 11 6.90 -15.49 -9.23
N ARG A 12 6.97 -16.56 -10.05
CA ARG A 12 7.17 -17.92 -9.56
C ARG A 12 8.46 -18.06 -8.76
N GLN A 13 9.55 -17.44 -9.24
CA GLN A 13 10.84 -17.46 -8.55
C GLN A 13 10.80 -16.65 -7.25
N ARG A 14 10.08 -15.52 -7.21
CA ARG A 14 9.89 -14.70 -6.00
C ARG A 14 9.23 -15.48 -4.87
N VAL A 15 8.19 -16.27 -5.18
CA VAL A 15 7.54 -17.18 -4.21
C VAL A 15 8.23 -18.54 -4.08
N LYS A 16 9.45 -18.68 -4.62
CA LYS A 16 10.31 -19.87 -4.51
C LYS A 16 9.67 -21.18 -4.99
N LEU A 17 8.77 -21.12 -5.97
CA LEU A 17 8.15 -22.30 -6.57
C LEU A 17 8.96 -22.81 -7.77
N ASN A 18 9.03 -24.14 -7.94
CA ASN A 18 9.41 -24.73 -9.22
C ASN A 18 8.18 -24.87 -10.14
N LYS A 19 8.39 -25.18 -11.43
CA LYS A 19 7.29 -25.24 -12.41
C LYS A 19 6.23 -26.29 -12.05
N ALA A 20 6.65 -27.45 -11.56
CA ALA A 20 5.74 -28.51 -11.14
C ALA A 20 4.89 -28.09 -9.92
N ALA A 21 5.47 -27.36 -8.98
CA ALA A 21 4.74 -26.85 -7.82
C ALA A 21 3.70 -25.79 -8.22
N LEU A 22 4.05 -24.87 -9.13
CA LEU A 22 3.09 -23.91 -9.67
C LEU A 22 1.98 -24.63 -10.45
N ALA A 23 2.32 -25.60 -11.30
CA ALA A 23 1.37 -26.37 -12.09
C ALA A 23 0.31 -27.07 -11.22
N ARG A 24 0.74 -27.68 -10.10
CA ARG A 24 -0.18 -28.30 -9.14
C ARG A 24 -1.14 -27.29 -8.50
N LYS A 25 -0.65 -26.09 -8.13
CA LYS A 25 -1.50 -25.02 -7.56
C LYS A 25 -2.52 -24.50 -8.58
N VAL A 26 -2.12 -24.37 -9.86
CA VAL A 26 -2.98 -23.85 -10.94
C VAL A 26 -3.91 -24.91 -11.54
N GLY A 27 -3.63 -26.20 -11.31
CA GLY A 27 -4.38 -27.32 -11.86
C GLY A 27 -4.09 -27.58 -13.35
N VAL A 28 -2.80 -27.52 -13.74
CA VAL A 28 -2.30 -27.80 -15.10
C VAL A 28 -1.04 -28.68 -15.05
N SER A 29 -0.47 -29.02 -16.21
CA SER A 29 0.84 -29.69 -16.27
C SER A 29 2.00 -28.71 -16.16
N ASP A 30 3.17 -29.19 -15.72
CA ASP A 30 4.43 -28.42 -15.69
C ASP A 30 4.93 -28.03 -17.08
N VAL A 31 4.57 -28.82 -18.10
CA VAL A 31 4.75 -28.49 -19.52
C VAL A 31 3.94 -27.25 -19.90
N THR A 32 2.68 -27.16 -19.47
CA THR A 32 1.84 -25.97 -19.72
C THR A 32 2.47 -24.72 -19.11
N ILE A 33 2.95 -24.78 -17.86
CA ILE A 33 3.70 -23.68 -17.24
C ILE A 33 4.95 -23.32 -18.06
N SER A 34 5.68 -24.31 -18.56
CA SER A 34 6.86 -24.07 -19.39
C SER A 34 6.52 -23.33 -20.69
N TYR A 35 5.41 -23.67 -21.35
CA TYR A 35 4.96 -22.99 -22.57
C TYR A 35 4.45 -21.58 -22.32
N TRP A 36 3.81 -21.32 -21.18
CA TRP A 36 3.45 -19.97 -20.77
C TRP A 36 4.71 -19.13 -20.50
N GLU A 37 5.66 -19.65 -19.72
CA GLU A 37 6.89 -18.92 -19.37
C GLU A 37 7.80 -18.62 -20.57
N SER A 38 7.84 -19.52 -21.56
CA SER A 38 8.61 -19.29 -22.79
C SER A 38 7.89 -18.38 -23.79
N GLY A 39 6.61 -18.09 -23.57
CA GLY A 39 5.78 -17.36 -24.52
C GLY A 39 5.38 -18.18 -25.76
N ALA A 40 5.57 -19.51 -25.74
CA ALA A 40 5.08 -20.40 -26.78
C ALA A 40 3.54 -20.38 -26.87
N ILE A 41 2.88 -20.23 -25.72
CA ILE A 41 1.44 -19.95 -25.63
C ILE A 41 1.26 -18.55 -25.04
N LYS A 42 0.73 -17.63 -25.85
CA LYS A 42 0.54 -16.22 -25.46
C LYS A 42 -0.85 -15.92 -24.93
N GLN A 43 -1.84 -16.74 -25.30
CA GLN A 43 -3.22 -16.59 -24.87
C GLN A 43 -3.50 -17.56 -23.73
N ILE A 44 -3.73 -17.01 -22.54
CA ILE A 44 -4.10 -17.75 -21.34
C ILE A 44 -5.53 -17.36 -21.00
N GLY A 45 -6.42 -18.35 -20.82
CA GLY A 45 -7.81 -18.08 -20.47
C GLY A 45 -7.94 -17.41 -19.10
N HIS A 46 -8.99 -16.62 -18.90
CA HIS A 46 -9.21 -15.84 -17.67
C HIS A 46 -9.19 -16.71 -16.40
N GLU A 47 -9.82 -17.89 -16.41
CA GLU A 47 -9.79 -18.82 -15.27
C GLU A 47 -8.36 -19.18 -14.86
N ARG A 48 -7.47 -19.38 -15.84
CA ARG A 48 -6.06 -19.73 -15.60
C ARG A 48 -5.25 -18.52 -15.18
N LEU A 49 -5.58 -17.32 -15.66
CA LEU A 49 -4.95 -16.08 -15.19
C LEU A 49 -5.28 -15.81 -13.72
N VAL A 50 -6.53 -16.02 -13.31
CA VAL A 50 -6.95 -15.91 -11.89
C VAL A 50 -6.22 -16.95 -11.04
N ALA A 51 -6.24 -18.22 -11.45
CA ALA A 51 -5.55 -19.28 -10.73
C ALA A 51 -4.02 -19.07 -10.64
N LEU A 52 -3.41 -18.47 -11.67
CA LEU A 52 -2.01 -18.06 -11.65
C LEU A 52 -1.77 -16.95 -10.62
N ALA A 53 -2.61 -15.91 -10.60
CA ALA A 53 -2.49 -14.80 -9.66
C ALA A 53 -2.56 -15.30 -8.20
N ASP A 54 -3.53 -16.17 -7.90
CA ASP A 54 -3.68 -16.81 -6.59
C ASP A 54 -2.46 -17.66 -6.23
N ALA A 55 -2.01 -18.53 -7.15
CA ALA A 55 -0.87 -19.41 -6.91
C ALA A 55 0.48 -18.68 -6.74
N LEU A 56 0.59 -17.49 -7.32
CA LEU A 56 1.75 -16.61 -7.29
C LEU A 56 1.66 -15.51 -6.21
N GLU A 57 0.59 -15.51 -5.41
CA GLU A 57 0.38 -14.58 -4.30
C GLU A 57 0.47 -13.11 -4.75
N CYS A 58 -0.15 -12.78 -5.88
CA CYS A 58 -0.14 -11.44 -6.46
C CYS A 58 -1.52 -11.03 -7.01
N SER A 59 -1.71 -9.74 -7.28
CA SER A 59 -2.93 -9.27 -7.95
C SER A 59 -2.92 -9.63 -9.44
N LEU A 60 -4.10 -9.74 -10.05
CA LEU A 60 -4.20 -9.95 -11.50
C LEU A 60 -3.57 -8.79 -12.29
N ALA A 61 -3.69 -7.55 -11.80
CA ALA A 61 -3.03 -6.39 -12.40
C ALA A 61 -1.50 -6.57 -12.36
N THR A 62 -0.95 -7.02 -11.23
CA THR A 62 0.49 -7.31 -11.11
C THR A 62 0.94 -8.37 -12.10
N LEU A 63 0.15 -9.43 -12.29
CA LEU A 63 0.44 -10.48 -13.26
C LEU A 63 0.41 -9.95 -14.71
N LEU A 64 -0.57 -9.11 -15.06
CA LEU A 64 -0.80 -8.65 -16.44
C LEU A 64 0.03 -7.43 -16.83
N GLU A 65 0.30 -6.52 -15.90
CA GLU A 65 0.93 -5.23 -16.16
C GLU A 65 2.31 -5.09 -15.50
N GLY A 66 2.59 -5.85 -14.45
CA GLY A 66 3.82 -5.76 -13.66
C GLY A 66 3.59 -5.10 -12.31
N ASP A 67 4.65 -4.89 -11.54
CA ASP A 67 4.59 -4.07 -10.32
C ASP A 67 4.33 -2.60 -10.73
N SER A 68 3.08 -2.29 -11.06
CA SER A 68 2.53 -0.97 -11.33
C SER A 68 1.60 -0.50 -10.21
N ALA A 69 1.53 -1.25 -9.10
CA ALA A 69 0.81 -0.81 -7.91
C ALA A 69 1.28 0.62 -7.61
N PRO A 70 0.39 1.61 -7.60
CA PRO A 70 0.79 2.98 -7.33
C PRO A 70 1.52 2.97 -5.99
N PRO A 71 2.74 3.51 -5.91
CA PRO A 71 3.46 3.57 -4.65
C PRO A 71 2.53 4.17 -3.60
N LEU A 72 2.48 3.56 -2.42
CA LEU A 72 1.77 4.13 -1.29
C LEU A 72 2.24 5.58 -1.12
N LEU A 73 1.29 6.47 -0.86
CA LEU A 73 1.59 7.87 -0.61
C LEU A 73 2.56 7.95 0.57
N THR A 74 3.64 8.68 0.41
CA THR A 74 4.69 8.73 1.44
C THR A 74 4.53 9.98 2.29
N LEU A 75 4.63 9.84 3.61
CA LEU A 75 4.73 10.95 4.53
C LEU A 75 6.21 11.33 4.69
N THR A 76 6.55 12.58 4.34
CA THR A 76 7.90 13.15 4.42
C THR A 76 7.91 14.34 5.37
N HIS A 77 9.07 14.65 5.95
CA HIS A 77 9.21 15.84 6.80
C HIS A 77 9.03 17.15 6.02
N GLN A 78 9.27 17.15 4.72
CA GLN A 78 9.17 18.34 3.88
C GLN A 78 8.49 17.99 2.55
N GLY A 79 7.97 19.00 1.88
CA GLY A 79 7.31 18.87 0.58
C GLY A 79 5.80 18.64 0.71
N PRO A 80 5.16 18.08 -0.34
CA PRO A 80 3.70 17.97 -0.37
C PRO A 80 3.20 16.94 0.63
N LEU A 81 2.10 17.28 1.29
CA LEU A 81 1.38 16.34 2.15
C LEU A 81 0.85 15.17 1.32
N PRO A 82 0.54 14.00 1.93
CA PRO A 82 0.12 12.82 1.18
C PRO A 82 -1.06 13.06 0.22
N TRP A 83 -2.00 13.94 0.57
CA TRP A 83 -3.15 14.30 -0.26
C TRP A 83 -2.87 15.34 -1.36
N GLU A 84 -1.68 15.93 -1.39
CA GLU A 84 -1.22 16.88 -2.41
C GLU A 84 -0.36 16.20 -3.49
N GLN A 85 0.00 14.94 -3.29
CA GLN A 85 0.80 14.17 -4.23
C GLN A 85 -0.04 13.78 -5.46
N VAL A 86 0.60 13.71 -6.64
CA VAL A 86 -0.07 13.46 -7.94
C VAL A 86 -0.96 12.20 -7.95
N GLN A 87 -0.63 11.22 -7.11
CA GLN A 87 -1.27 9.91 -7.04
C GLN A 87 -2.31 9.82 -5.91
N ALA A 88 -2.60 10.95 -5.24
CA ALA A 88 -3.43 10.98 -4.05
C ALA A 88 -4.85 10.49 -4.35
N THR A 89 -5.24 9.42 -3.65
CA THR A 89 -6.62 8.93 -3.64
C THR A 89 -7.17 9.08 -2.23
N MET A 90 -8.07 10.04 -2.07
CA MET A 90 -8.81 10.23 -0.82
C MET A 90 -9.93 9.18 -0.73
N LEU A 91 -10.14 8.63 0.46
CA LEU A 91 -11.23 7.71 0.74
C LEU A 91 -12.10 8.22 1.89
N THR A 92 -13.37 7.84 1.88
CA THR A 92 -14.21 7.96 3.07
C THR A 92 -13.96 6.73 3.94
N PRO A 93 -13.67 6.87 5.25
CA PRO A 93 -13.36 5.73 6.08
C PRO A 93 -14.55 4.75 6.13
N PRO A 94 -14.34 3.44 5.92
CA PRO A 94 -15.40 2.45 6.06
C PRO A 94 -15.98 2.44 7.48
N ALA A 95 -17.30 2.30 7.61
CA ALA A 95 -17.97 2.34 8.91
C ALA A 95 -17.53 1.24 9.90
N HIS A 96 -16.99 0.13 9.40
CA HIS A 96 -16.50 -1.00 10.20
C HIS A 96 -15.03 -0.87 10.63
N LEU A 97 -14.33 0.17 10.16
CA LEU A 97 -12.93 0.38 10.49
C LEU A 97 -12.82 0.86 11.95
N PRO A 98 -12.03 0.20 12.81
CA PRO A 98 -11.94 0.55 14.23
C PRO A 98 -11.10 1.81 14.42
N LEU A 99 -11.68 2.97 14.10
CA LEU A 99 -11.02 4.25 14.21
C LEU A 99 -11.02 4.73 15.64
N LYS A 100 -9.94 5.44 16.01
CA LYS A 100 -9.89 6.13 17.29
C LYS A 100 -10.95 7.24 17.34
N ILE A 101 -11.30 7.85 16.22
CA ILE A 101 -12.21 9.01 16.13
C ILE A 101 -13.38 8.64 15.23
N ASP A 102 -14.61 9.06 15.58
CA ASP A 102 -15.75 9.03 14.64
C ASP A 102 -15.48 10.04 13.51
N TRP A 103 -14.79 9.58 12.47
CA TRP A 103 -14.35 10.38 11.34
C TRP A 103 -15.26 10.14 10.14
N LYS A 104 -15.88 11.19 9.60
CA LYS A 104 -16.80 11.12 8.45
C LYS A 104 -16.35 11.96 7.26
N ALA A 105 -15.15 12.54 7.35
CA ALA A 105 -14.54 13.32 6.28
C ALA A 105 -13.57 12.45 5.46
N PRO A 106 -13.14 12.93 4.27
CA PRO A 106 -12.10 12.27 3.50
C PRO A 106 -10.83 12.02 4.35
N CYS A 107 -10.17 10.90 4.10
CA CYS A 107 -8.91 10.50 4.71
C CYS A 107 -8.00 9.84 3.68
N VAL A 108 -6.73 9.65 4.02
CA VAL A 108 -5.73 9.10 3.12
C VAL A 108 -4.87 8.07 3.83
N MET A 109 -4.54 6.99 3.12
CA MET A 109 -3.60 5.97 3.59
C MET A 109 -2.18 6.38 3.17
N THR A 110 -1.23 6.34 4.10
CA THR A 110 0.17 6.71 3.85
C THR A 110 1.13 5.85 4.66
N THR A 111 2.39 5.79 4.23
CA THR A 111 3.51 5.24 5.01
C THR A 111 4.56 6.34 5.22
N PRO A 112 5.24 6.41 6.38
CA PRO A 112 6.47 7.18 6.49
C PRO A 112 7.46 6.83 5.37
N ALA A 113 8.09 7.85 4.76
CA ALA A 113 9.10 7.64 3.74
C ALA A 113 10.37 6.99 4.34
N ALA A 114 11.18 6.32 3.51
CA ALA A 114 12.44 5.78 3.95
C ALA A 114 13.34 6.87 4.57
N LYS A 115 14.02 6.55 5.68
CA LYS A 115 14.91 7.47 6.42
C LYS A 115 14.23 8.72 6.98
N THR A 116 12.95 8.63 7.35
CA THR A 116 12.24 9.67 8.14
C THR A 116 11.98 9.21 9.57
N ASP A 117 11.77 10.14 10.48
CA ASP A 117 11.44 9.86 11.90
C ASP A 117 10.04 10.39 12.22
N PHE A 118 9.04 9.53 12.06
CA PHE A 118 7.65 9.82 12.42
C PHE A 118 7.20 8.99 13.61
N ALA A 119 8.01 8.92 14.67
CA ALA A 119 7.68 8.16 15.87
C ALA A 119 6.24 8.46 16.38
N PRO A 120 5.44 7.42 16.72
CA PRO A 120 5.83 6.01 16.83
C PRO A 120 5.78 5.23 15.51
N ALA A 121 5.43 5.85 14.39
CA ALA A 121 5.33 5.18 13.09
C ALA A 121 6.70 5.07 12.40
N SER A 122 6.99 3.88 11.89
CA SER A 122 8.23 3.58 11.15
C SER A 122 7.95 3.41 9.65
N PRO A 123 8.95 3.57 8.78
CA PRO A 123 8.80 3.23 7.36
C PRO A 123 8.32 1.78 7.18
N GLY A 124 7.23 1.58 6.44
CA GLY A 124 6.54 0.29 6.30
C GLY A 124 5.25 0.18 7.11
N ASP A 125 5.07 1.01 8.14
CA ASP A 125 3.79 1.16 8.83
C ASP A 125 2.77 1.86 7.95
N LEU A 126 1.49 1.52 8.17
CA LEU A 126 0.37 2.19 7.52
C LEU A 126 -0.29 3.16 8.48
N LEU A 127 -0.45 4.40 8.05
CA LEU A 127 -1.17 5.45 8.74
C LEU A 127 -2.39 5.86 7.94
N LEU A 128 -3.54 5.92 8.63
CA LEU A 128 -4.71 6.60 8.09
C LEU A 128 -4.76 8.02 8.64
N LEU A 129 -4.55 9.00 7.76
CA LEU A 129 -4.57 10.41 8.12
C LEU A 129 -5.90 11.06 7.70
N GLY A 130 -6.55 11.75 8.64
CA GLY A 130 -7.67 12.64 8.36
C GLY A 130 -7.18 14.09 8.29
N PRO A 131 -7.18 14.75 7.11
CA PRO A 131 -6.77 16.15 7.01
C PRO A 131 -7.64 17.05 7.89
N THR A 132 -6.99 17.88 8.71
CA THR A 132 -7.69 18.76 9.63
C THR A 132 -6.76 19.83 10.19
N HIS A 133 -7.32 20.98 10.54
CA HIS A 133 -6.61 22.08 11.21
C HIS A 133 -7.07 22.29 12.65
N VAL A 134 -7.87 21.37 13.19
CA VAL A 134 -8.41 21.46 14.54
C VAL A 134 -8.09 20.21 15.36
N PHE A 135 -7.95 20.40 16.66
CA PHE A 135 -7.85 19.30 17.60
C PHE A 135 -9.24 18.67 17.81
N HIS A 136 -9.30 17.34 17.72
CA HIS A 136 -10.54 16.57 17.87
C HIS A 136 -10.58 15.85 19.22
N LYS A 137 -9.49 15.14 19.55
CA LYS A 137 -9.34 14.41 20.81
C LYS A 137 -7.90 14.02 21.06
N ALA A 138 -7.61 13.47 22.23
CA ALA A 138 -6.28 12.95 22.53
C ALA A 138 -5.81 11.91 21.51
N GLY A 139 -4.58 12.06 21.02
CA GLY A 139 -4.01 11.20 19.97
C GLY A 139 -2.80 11.82 19.27
N HIS A 140 -2.37 11.17 18.19
CA HIS A 140 -1.28 11.67 17.36
C HIS A 140 -1.83 12.54 16.23
N TYR A 141 -1.13 13.63 15.97
CA TYR A 141 -1.43 14.60 14.94
C TYR A 141 -0.19 14.87 14.11
N LEU A 142 -0.39 15.10 12.82
CA LEU A 142 0.63 15.66 11.96
C LEU A 142 0.62 17.17 12.15
N VAL A 143 1.75 17.70 12.62
CA VAL A 143 1.96 19.13 12.84
C VAL A 143 3.17 19.62 12.06
N LYS A 144 3.23 20.92 11.81
CA LYS A 144 4.39 21.56 11.19
C LYS A 144 5.16 22.40 12.21
N ARG A 145 6.46 22.11 12.36
CA ARG A 145 7.40 22.83 13.25
C ARG A 145 8.69 23.12 12.48
N ASP A 146 9.15 24.37 12.53
CA ASP A 146 10.38 24.80 11.83
C ASP A 146 10.43 24.33 10.36
N ASP A 147 9.31 24.49 9.66
CA ASP A 147 9.10 24.04 8.27
C ASP A 147 9.16 22.52 8.03
N HIS A 148 9.15 21.71 9.09
CA HIS A 148 9.14 20.26 9.02
C HIS A 148 7.86 19.66 9.61
N PHE A 149 7.26 18.71 8.89
CA PHE A 149 6.18 17.89 9.40
C PHE A 149 6.68 16.84 10.39
N GLN A 150 5.97 16.67 11.49
CA GLN A 150 6.27 15.68 12.54
C GLN A 150 4.97 15.11 13.12
N LEU A 151 5.02 13.89 13.63
CA LEU A 151 3.94 13.38 14.46
C LEU A 151 4.13 13.84 15.91
N ALA A 152 3.11 14.46 16.47
CA ALA A 152 3.07 14.88 17.86
C ALA A 152 1.86 14.27 18.57
N HIS A 153 2.07 13.75 19.78
CA HIS A 153 0.98 13.30 20.62
C HIS A 153 0.44 14.46 21.46
N PHE A 154 -0.87 14.70 21.39
CA PHE A 154 -1.56 15.68 22.21
C PHE A 154 -2.55 14.99 23.14
N ALA A 155 -2.48 15.27 24.44
CA ALA A 155 -3.47 14.81 25.42
C ALA A 155 -4.66 15.80 25.57
N LYS A 156 -4.45 17.05 25.17
CA LYS A 156 -5.40 18.18 25.23
C LYS A 156 -5.13 19.09 24.04
N THR A 157 -6.02 20.06 23.80
CA THR A 157 -5.87 21.04 22.72
C THR A 157 -4.49 21.72 22.78
N PRO A 158 -3.68 21.61 21.73
CA PRO A 158 -2.38 22.28 21.68
C PRO A 158 -2.54 23.78 21.49
N SER A 159 -1.59 24.55 22.01
CA SER A 159 -1.53 26.00 21.82
C SER A 159 -0.42 26.34 20.83
N GLY A 160 -0.77 26.94 19.69
CA GLY A 160 0.19 27.47 18.72
C GLY A 160 0.80 26.46 17.74
N GLU A 161 0.41 25.18 17.80
CA GLU A 161 0.85 24.17 16.84
C GLU A 161 -0.05 24.19 15.60
N GLU A 162 0.55 24.21 14.42
CA GLU A 162 -0.17 24.13 13.16
C GLU A 162 -0.51 22.66 12.85
N ILE A 163 -1.76 22.27 13.11
CA ILE A 163 -2.27 20.93 12.80
C ILE A 163 -2.57 20.83 11.31
N HIS A 164 -2.12 19.75 10.67
CA HIS A 164 -2.44 19.43 9.28
C HIS A 164 -3.25 18.13 9.12
N ALA A 165 -3.09 17.17 10.04
CA ALA A 165 -3.91 15.96 10.06
C ALA A 165 -3.98 15.34 11.45
N VAL A 166 -4.98 14.49 11.63
CA VAL A 166 -5.06 13.55 12.76
C VAL A 166 -4.76 12.13 12.31
N VAL A 167 -4.05 11.37 13.13
CA VAL A 167 -3.81 9.93 12.91
C VAL A 167 -5.03 9.16 13.41
N LEU A 168 -5.87 8.71 12.47
CA LEU A 168 -7.11 7.98 12.76
C LEU A 168 -6.84 6.53 13.16
N ALA A 169 -5.84 5.92 12.51
CA ALA A 169 -5.39 4.56 12.75
C ALA A 169 -3.92 4.40 12.33
N HIS A 170 -3.26 3.42 12.94
CA HIS A 170 -1.86 3.05 12.71
C HIS A 170 -1.78 1.53 12.75
N TRP A 171 -1.27 0.94 11.68
CA TRP A 171 -1.02 -0.50 11.59
C TRP A 171 0.48 -0.73 11.36
N CYS A 172 1.01 -1.73 12.04
CA CYS A 172 2.37 -2.22 11.87
C CYS A 172 2.28 -3.61 11.21
N PRO A 173 2.35 -3.71 9.87
CA PRO A 173 2.40 -4.99 9.19
C PRO A 173 3.64 -5.77 9.67
N ALA A 174 3.45 -7.04 10.03
CA ALA A 174 4.51 -7.93 10.49
C ALA A 174 5.41 -8.41 9.36
#